data_AF-A0A917EWA8-F1
#
_entry.id   AF-A0A917EWA8-F1
#
_cell.length_a   1.000
_cell.length_b   1.000
_cell.length_c   1.000
_cell.angle_alpha   90.00
_cell.angle_beta   90.00
_cell.angle_gamma   90.00
#
_symmetry.space_group_name_H-M   'P 1'
#
loop_
_entity.id
_entity.type
_entity.pdbx_description
1 polymer ?
#
loop_
_entity_poly.entity_id
_entity_poly.type
_entity_poly.pdbx_seq_one_letter_code
_entity_poly.pdbx_strand_id
1 'polypeptide(L)'
;MTSVGMLSHRDDPRTVFKSYAYAAAAKMEGADFFFFSPGRVNLKEETILGWVYERGEWKEVMVPFPDVIYNSSSPMTPKQEVIVKELRQRIPFTSNPIGDKMSVYNRIKKGQTFSNYLIPSTRLTKFSEIKDLFKEYSDLIIKPSSGCQGNDISYVQKSKKQYTVFRSQLKQVMSKKEFKEFINGLIEKGGYLAQPFIKCKLKNGLSYDFRLHTQKDGEGQWKVGTIYPRVASKGVIANLGQGGYSTKFEKLLQNEFDEKYYDVKRTLEQFSLQFSRHFDGLYEEPLDELGIDIGIDSNQKIWIFEVNWRPGVPALFRFEMDVAKNMIQYACYLHRQNEKRSELNKE
;
A
#
# COMPACT_ATOMS: atom_id res chain seq x y z
N MET A 1 -14.57 -11.05 25.58
CA MET A 1 -14.32 -9.91 24.68
C MET A 1 -13.19 -10.30 23.77
N THR A 2 -13.18 -9.85 22.51
CA THR A 2 -12.07 -10.16 21.61
C THR A 2 -10.83 -9.41 22.05
N SER A 3 -9.71 -10.13 22.18
CA SER A 3 -8.39 -9.59 22.49
C SER A 3 -7.58 -9.37 21.22
N VAL A 4 -7.14 -8.13 20.99
CA VAL A 4 -6.40 -7.71 19.79
C VAL A 4 -4.98 -7.31 20.17
N GLY A 5 -4.00 -8.07 19.68
CA GLY A 5 -2.58 -7.76 19.85
C GLY A 5 -2.03 -6.94 18.68
N MET A 6 -1.60 -5.71 18.91
CA MET A 6 -0.87 -4.91 17.92
C MET A 6 0.61 -5.28 17.91
N LEU A 7 1.03 -5.99 16.86
CA LEU A 7 2.40 -6.43 16.66
C LEU A 7 3.22 -5.38 15.90
N SER A 8 4.35 -4.97 16.46
CA SER A 8 5.30 -4.04 15.86
C SER A 8 6.74 -4.56 15.94
N HIS A 9 7.59 -4.20 14.98
CA HIS A 9 9.04 -4.44 15.09
C HIS A 9 9.70 -3.58 16.17
N ARG A 10 9.05 -2.49 16.62
CA ARG A 10 9.51 -1.61 17.69
C ARG A 10 8.97 -2.08 19.04
N ASP A 11 9.80 -2.02 20.07
CA ASP A 11 9.44 -2.49 21.42
C ASP A 11 8.59 -1.50 22.23
N ASP A 12 8.68 -0.20 21.90
CA ASP A 12 8.05 0.86 22.68
C ASP A 12 6.86 1.49 21.92
N PRO A 13 5.60 1.35 22.42
CA PRO A 13 4.42 1.93 21.78
C PRO A 13 4.45 3.46 21.71
N ARG A 14 5.20 4.13 22.60
CA ARG A 14 5.34 5.60 22.58
C ARG A 14 6.06 6.10 21.34
N THR A 15 6.82 5.24 20.66
CA THR A 15 7.47 5.53 19.38
C THR A 15 6.60 5.16 18.16
N VAL A 16 5.42 4.61 18.40
CA VAL A 16 4.44 4.19 17.40
C VAL A 16 3.13 4.92 17.68
N PHE A 17 3.07 6.21 17.35
CA PHE A 17 1.95 7.10 17.73
C PHE A 17 0.55 6.60 17.32
N LYS A 18 0.44 5.82 16.23
CA LYS A 18 -0.84 5.20 15.87
C LYS A 18 -1.39 4.24 16.93
N SER A 19 -0.54 3.66 17.78
CA SER A 19 -0.97 2.72 18.83
C SER A 19 -2.00 3.33 19.79
N TYR A 20 -1.93 4.63 20.06
CA TYR A 20 -2.89 5.34 20.92
C TYR A 20 -4.29 5.37 20.29
N ALA A 21 -4.40 5.67 18.99
CA ALA A 21 -5.68 5.67 18.28
C ALA A 21 -6.32 4.27 18.28
N TYR A 22 -5.51 3.22 18.14
CA TYR A 22 -5.97 1.83 18.17
C TYR A 22 -6.40 1.39 19.57
N ALA A 23 -5.68 1.78 20.62
CA ALA A 23 -6.10 1.54 21.99
C ALA A 23 -7.43 2.25 22.32
N ALA A 24 -7.59 3.50 21.86
CA ALA A 24 -8.84 4.24 22.01
C ALA A 24 -9.99 3.57 21.24
N ALA A 25 -9.76 3.18 19.98
CA ALA A 25 -10.74 2.47 19.17
C ALA A 25 -11.15 1.13 19.79
N ALA A 26 -10.20 0.33 20.30
CA ALA A 26 -10.50 -0.92 20.98
C ALA A 26 -11.42 -0.73 22.17
N LYS A 27 -11.13 0.27 23.02
CA LYS A 27 -11.98 0.61 24.16
C LYS A 27 -13.39 1.03 23.73
N MET A 28 -13.53 1.79 22.64
CA MET A 28 -14.83 2.21 22.10
C MET A 28 -15.64 1.03 21.56
N GLU A 29 -14.98 0.03 20.97
CA GLU A 29 -15.63 -1.15 20.37
C GLU A 29 -15.78 -2.31 21.37
N GLY A 30 -15.36 -2.14 22.64
CA GLY A 30 -15.46 -3.20 23.66
C GLY A 30 -14.50 -4.37 23.44
N ALA A 31 -13.33 -4.12 22.85
CA ALA A 31 -12.27 -5.09 22.64
C ALA A 31 -11.10 -4.85 23.62
N ASP A 32 -10.45 -5.93 24.05
CA ASP A 32 -9.19 -5.84 24.78
C ASP A 32 -8.06 -5.56 23.79
N PHE A 33 -7.11 -4.70 24.17
CA PHE A 33 -6.02 -4.30 23.28
C PHE A 33 -4.71 -4.17 24.02
N PHE A 34 -3.66 -4.71 23.42
CA PHE A 34 -2.30 -4.51 23.87
C PHE A 34 -1.32 -4.42 22.70
N PHE A 35 -0.23 -3.70 22.92
CA PHE A 35 0.88 -3.57 21.97
C PHE A 35 2.02 -4.51 22.36
N PHE A 36 2.69 -5.12 21.40
CA PHE A 36 3.86 -5.94 21.66
C PHE A 36 4.81 -6.01 20.46
N SER A 37 6.01 -6.52 20.72
CA SER A 37 7.02 -6.83 19.71
C SER A 37 7.39 -8.31 19.74
N PRO A 38 7.96 -8.87 18.66
CA PRO A 38 8.31 -10.29 18.63
C PRO A 38 9.30 -10.71 19.73
N GLY A 39 10.17 -9.81 20.20
CA GLY A 39 11.14 -10.10 21.25
C GLY A 39 10.51 -10.31 22.64
N ARG A 40 9.23 -9.99 22.81
CA ARG A 40 8.48 -10.08 24.07
C ARG A 40 7.54 -11.28 24.12
N VAL A 41 7.65 -12.20 23.15
CA VAL A 41 6.78 -13.37 22.98
C VAL A 41 7.47 -14.60 23.59
N ASN A 42 6.77 -15.31 24.47
CA ASN A 42 7.15 -16.62 24.95
C ASN A 42 6.28 -17.69 24.26
N LEU A 43 6.84 -18.37 23.26
CA LEU A 43 6.14 -19.39 22.47
C LEU A 43 5.84 -20.68 23.24
N LYS A 44 6.56 -20.96 24.32
CA LYS A 44 6.39 -22.18 25.13
C LYS A 44 5.23 -22.03 26.10
N GLU A 45 5.21 -20.90 26.81
CA GLU A 45 4.18 -20.60 27.81
C GLU A 45 2.96 -19.87 27.19
N GLU A 46 2.98 -19.62 25.88
CA GLU A 46 1.93 -18.91 25.12
C GLU A 46 1.52 -17.56 25.74
N THR A 47 2.53 -16.83 26.20
CA THR A 47 2.39 -15.52 26.85
C THR A 47 3.21 -14.44 26.16
N ILE A 48 2.79 -13.20 26.36
CA ILE A 48 3.41 -12.00 25.79
C ILE A 48 3.57 -10.97 26.90
N LEU A 49 4.76 -10.38 27.04
CA LEU A 49 4.95 -9.17 27.82
C LEU A 49 4.49 -7.96 27.00
N GLY A 50 3.18 -7.67 27.07
CA GLY A 50 2.53 -6.62 26.30
C GLY A 50 2.48 -5.28 27.02
N TRP A 51 2.07 -4.25 26.29
CA TRP A 51 1.77 -2.92 26.81
C TRP A 51 0.27 -2.63 26.68
N VAL A 52 -0.38 -2.31 27.79
CA VAL A 52 -1.79 -1.90 27.83
C VAL A 52 -1.86 -0.41 28.10
N TYR A 53 -2.72 0.31 27.36
CA TYR A 53 -2.90 1.75 27.57
C TYR A 53 -4.06 2.01 28.54
N GLU A 54 -3.74 2.51 29.74
CA GLU A 54 -4.72 2.77 30.78
C GLU A 54 -4.48 4.13 31.43
N ARG A 55 -5.57 4.90 31.61
CA ARG A 55 -5.55 6.18 32.34
C ARG A 55 -4.46 7.16 31.86
N GLY A 56 -4.15 7.14 30.56
CA GLY A 56 -3.17 8.04 29.96
C GLY A 56 -1.76 7.45 29.81
N GLU A 57 -1.51 6.24 30.32
CA GLU A 57 -0.17 5.66 30.39
C GLU A 57 -0.11 4.25 29.79
N TRP A 58 1.03 3.90 29.19
CA TRP A 58 1.34 2.53 28.77
C TRP A 58 1.95 1.76 29.95
N LYS A 59 1.34 0.63 30.31
CA LYS A 59 1.81 -0.26 31.38
C LYS A 59 2.17 -1.62 30.84
N GLU A 60 3.28 -2.18 31.32
CA GLU A 60 3.65 -3.55 30.98
C GLU A 60 2.78 -4.54 31.74
N VAL A 61 2.23 -5.51 31.01
CA VAL A 61 1.37 -6.55 31.55
C VAL A 61 1.69 -7.87 30.84
N MET A 62 1.82 -8.95 31.61
CA MET A 62 1.87 -10.30 31.05
C MET A 62 0.46 -10.72 30.63
N VAL A 63 0.29 -11.02 29.36
CA VAL A 63 -1.00 -11.42 28.77
C VAL A 63 -0.86 -12.76 28.02
N PRO A 64 -1.93 -13.55 27.88
CA PRO A 64 -1.92 -14.71 26.99
C PRO A 64 -1.84 -14.26 25.52
N PHE A 65 -1.71 -15.21 24.61
CA PHE A 65 -1.86 -14.95 23.18
C PHE A 65 -3.23 -14.29 22.87
N PRO A 66 -3.25 -13.28 21.99
CA PRO A 66 -4.48 -12.61 21.60
C PRO A 66 -5.30 -13.51 20.69
N ASP A 67 -6.59 -13.19 20.58
CA ASP A 67 -7.49 -13.82 19.62
C ASP A 67 -7.11 -13.50 18.17
N VAL A 68 -6.62 -12.27 17.94
CA VAL A 68 -6.25 -11.75 16.61
C VAL A 68 -5.04 -10.84 16.72
N ILE A 69 -4.13 -10.93 15.74
CA ILE A 69 -2.97 -10.04 15.64
C ILE A 69 -3.18 -8.98 14.54
N TYR A 70 -3.16 -7.70 14.95
CA TYR A 70 -2.93 -6.58 14.04
C TYR A 70 -1.43 -6.40 13.82
N ASN A 71 -0.95 -6.88 12.69
CA ASN A 71 0.46 -6.85 12.30
C ASN A 71 0.86 -5.52 11.66
N SER A 72 1.02 -4.51 12.52
CA SER A 72 1.21 -3.11 12.16
C SER A 72 2.50 -2.76 11.40
N SER A 73 3.47 -3.68 11.37
CA SER A 73 4.73 -3.56 10.62
C SER A 73 5.34 -4.93 10.31
N SER A 74 6.33 -4.96 9.42
CA SER A 74 7.09 -6.18 9.09
C SER A 74 8.23 -6.41 10.06
N PRO A 75 8.64 -7.67 10.31
CA PRO A 75 9.86 -7.97 11.06
C PRO A 75 11.08 -7.37 10.36
N MET A 76 12.04 -6.88 11.15
CA MET A 76 13.29 -6.28 10.65
C MET A 76 14.51 -7.17 10.85
N THR A 77 14.37 -8.29 11.57
CA THR A 77 15.47 -9.23 11.83
C THR A 77 15.03 -10.68 11.63
N PRO A 78 15.95 -11.60 11.31
CA PRO A 78 15.63 -13.03 11.17
C PRO A 78 14.98 -13.62 12.43
N LYS A 79 15.41 -13.18 13.62
CA LYS A 79 14.80 -13.61 14.89
C LYS A 79 13.33 -13.19 14.99
N GLN A 80 13.02 -11.94 14.63
CA GLN A 80 11.64 -11.46 14.59
C GLN A 80 10.80 -12.24 13.57
N GLU A 81 11.38 -12.59 12.42
CA GLU A 81 10.70 -13.34 11.37
C GLU A 81 10.28 -14.74 11.82
N VAL A 82 11.15 -15.46 12.54
CA VAL A 82 10.83 -16.77 13.12
C VAL A 82 9.63 -16.67 14.07
N ILE A 83 9.64 -15.72 15.00
CA ILE A 83 8.52 -15.53 15.95
C ILE A 83 7.22 -15.18 15.22
N VAL A 84 7.26 -14.27 14.24
CA VAL A 84 6.08 -13.89 13.45
C VAL A 84 5.52 -15.11 12.70
N LYS A 85 6.39 -15.96 12.14
CA LYS A 85 5.98 -17.18 11.44
C LYS A 85 5.32 -18.19 12.39
N GLU A 86 5.83 -18.35 13.60
CA GLU A 86 5.22 -19.21 14.62
C GLU A 86 3.85 -18.68 15.06
N LEU A 87 3.72 -17.37 15.32
CA LEU A 87 2.44 -16.76 15.67
C LEU A 87 1.40 -16.91 14.56
N ARG A 88 1.79 -16.76 13.29
CA ARG A 88 0.89 -16.94 12.14
C ARG A 88 0.32 -18.35 12.01
N GLN A 89 0.98 -19.36 12.55
CA GLN A 89 0.48 -20.73 12.57
C GLN A 89 -0.60 -20.96 13.63
N ARG A 90 -0.68 -20.09 14.65
CA ARG A 90 -1.53 -20.28 15.83
C ARG A 90 -2.66 -19.25 15.93
N ILE A 91 -2.43 -18.03 15.45
CA ILE A 91 -3.32 -16.89 15.64
C ILE A 91 -3.61 -16.25 14.28
N PRO A 92 -4.87 -15.88 13.97
CA PRO A 92 -5.19 -15.15 12.75
C PRO A 92 -4.56 -13.76 12.74
N PHE A 93 -4.00 -13.38 11.59
CA PHE A 93 -3.42 -12.06 11.33
C PHE A 93 -4.36 -11.26 10.44
N THR A 94 -4.46 -9.95 10.66
CA THR A 94 -5.39 -9.12 9.90
C THR A 94 -4.90 -8.82 8.50
N SER A 95 -3.62 -8.47 8.35
CA SER A 95 -3.04 -8.11 7.05
C SER A 95 -2.16 -9.20 6.45
N ASN A 96 -2.33 -9.47 5.16
CA ASN A 96 -1.59 -10.51 4.44
C ASN A 96 -0.80 -9.97 3.23
N PRO A 97 0.41 -10.49 2.98
CA PRO A 97 1.30 -9.96 1.94
C PRO A 97 0.77 -10.19 0.53
N ILE A 98 0.82 -9.14 -0.30
CA ILE A 98 0.37 -9.22 -1.70
C ILE A 98 1.49 -9.54 -2.71
N GLY A 99 2.75 -9.54 -2.25
CA GLY A 99 3.95 -9.73 -3.09
C GLY A 99 4.58 -8.41 -3.57
N ASP A 100 5.59 -8.53 -4.45
CA ASP A 100 6.25 -7.37 -5.07
C ASP A 100 5.44 -6.77 -6.23
N LYS A 101 5.90 -5.62 -6.76
CA LYS A 101 5.22 -4.88 -7.84
C LYS A 101 4.93 -5.74 -9.08
N MET A 102 5.87 -6.60 -9.49
CA MET A 102 5.69 -7.43 -10.69
C MET A 102 4.80 -8.65 -10.42
N SER A 103 4.86 -9.21 -9.21
CA SER A 103 3.93 -10.25 -8.75
C SER A 103 2.49 -9.72 -8.76
N VAL A 104 2.26 -8.54 -8.19
CA VAL A 104 0.95 -7.85 -8.19
C VAL A 104 0.49 -7.59 -9.63
N TYR A 105 1.34 -7.01 -10.49
CA TYR A 105 1.03 -6.78 -11.90
C TYR A 105 0.59 -8.07 -12.61
N ASN A 106 1.38 -9.15 -12.47
CA ASN A 106 1.08 -10.42 -13.11
C ASN A 106 -0.21 -11.05 -12.57
N ARG A 107 -0.49 -10.88 -11.26
CA ARG A 107 -1.71 -11.38 -10.65
C ARG A 107 -2.95 -10.65 -11.18
N ILE A 108 -2.93 -9.32 -11.23
CA ILE A 108 -4.02 -8.52 -11.83
C ILE A 108 -4.19 -8.87 -13.31
N LYS A 109 -3.09 -9.05 -14.06
CA LYS A 109 -3.14 -9.45 -15.47
C LYS A 109 -3.80 -10.82 -15.64
N LYS A 110 -3.47 -11.80 -14.79
CA LYS A 110 -4.09 -13.13 -14.79
C LYS A 110 -5.57 -13.10 -14.39
N GLY A 111 -5.97 -12.19 -13.50
CA GLY A 111 -7.37 -11.97 -13.09
C GLY A 111 -8.27 -11.34 -14.15
N GLN A 112 -7.69 -10.83 -15.25
CA GLN A 112 -8.31 -10.29 -16.47
C GLN A 112 -9.19 -9.03 -16.28
N THR A 113 -10.10 -9.02 -15.32
CA THR A 113 -11.12 -7.97 -15.11
C THR A 113 -10.54 -6.57 -15.06
N PHE A 114 -9.39 -6.40 -14.38
CA PHE A 114 -8.71 -5.10 -14.26
C PHE A 114 -7.43 -4.98 -15.10
N SER A 115 -7.17 -5.94 -16.00
CA SER A 115 -5.94 -5.96 -16.81
C SER A 115 -5.79 -4.75 -17.73
N ASN A 116 -6.90 -4.19 -18.24
CA ASN A 116 -6.90 -3.02 -19.11
C ASN A 116 -6.50 -1.70 -18.42
N TYR A 117 -6.51 -1.68 -17.07
CA TYR A 117 -6.06 -0.55 -16.27
C TYR A 117 -4.57 -0.61 -15.92
N LEU A 118 -3.89 -1.71 -16.23
CA LEU A 118 -2.46 -1.86 -15.95
C LEU A 118 -1.61 -1.06 -16.94
N ILE A 119 -0.59 -0.38 -16.42
CA ILE A 119 0.45 0.20 -17.27
C ILE A 119 1.35 -0.93 -17.79
N PRO A 120 1.58 -1.06 -19.12
CA PRO A 120 2.44 -2.10 -19.68
C PRO A 120 3.83 -2.11 -19.06
N SER A 121 4.08 -3.04 -18.14
CA SER A 121 5.31 -3.07 -17.34
C SER A 121 6.11 -4.32 -17.65
N THR A 122 7.44 -4.17 -17.73
CA THR A 122 8.38 -5.29 -17.89
C THR A 122 9.44 -5.24 -16.82
N ARG A 123 9.84 -6.43 -16.33
CA ARG A 123 11.07 -6.55 -15.54
C ARG A 123 12.24 -6.23 -16.45
N LEU A 124 13.20 -5.47 -15.94
CA LEU A 124 14.37 -5.05 -16.70
C LEU A 124 15.51 -6.05 -16.49
N THR A 125 15.68 -6.94 -17.46
CA THR A 125 16.69 -8.01 -17.50
C THR A 125 17.64 -7.88 -18.68
N LYS A 126 17.24 -7.16 -19.74
CA LYS A 126 18.05 -6.93 -20.94
C LYS A 126 17.74 -5.58 -21.57
N PHE A 127 18.75 -4.95 -22.18
CA PHE A 127 18.57 -3.66 -22.84
C PHE A 127 17.53 -3.66 -23.98
N SER A 128 17.25 -4.82 -24.59
CA SER A 128 16.24 -4.91 -25.65
C SER A 128 14.83 -4.59 -25.14
N GLU A 129 14.49 -4.89 -23.88
CA GLU A 129 13.17 -4.61 -23.31
C GLU A 129 12.87 -3.10 -23.26
N ILE A 130 13.87 -2.30 -22.91
CA ILE A 130 13.75 -0.82 -22.98
C ILE A 130 13.56 -0.35 -24.41
N LYS A 131 14.29 -0.95 -25.37
CA LYS A 131 14.13 -0.59 -26.79
C LYS A 131 12.73 -0.92 -27.29
N ASP A 132 12.18 -2.06 -26.88
CA ASP A 132 10.85 -2.52 -27.29
C ASP A 132 9.77 -1.57 -26.75
N LEU A 133 9.86 -1.16 -25.48
CA LEU A 133 8.99 -0.11 -24.93
C LEU A 133 9.11 1.21 -25.72
N PHE A 134 10.33 1.62 -26.10
CA PHE A 134 10.55 2.83 -26.89
C PHE A 134 10.13 2.73 -28.37
N LYS A 135 9.60 1.59 -28.84
CA LYS A 135 8.93 1.49 -30.15
C LYS A 135 7.51 2.05 -30.09
N GLU A 136 6.84 1.87 -28.96
CA GLU A 136 5.44 2.26 -28.76
C GLU A 136 5.29 3.54 -27.95
N TYR A 137 6.21 3.81 -27.02
CA TYR A 137 6.13 4.92 -26.07
C TYR A 137 7.33 5.86 -26.20
N SER A 138 7.10 7.17 -26.08
CA SER A 138 8.16 8.19 -26.17
C SER A 138 8.89 8.43 -24.85
N ASP A 139 8.20 8.19 -23.74
CA ASP A 139 8.62 8.50 -22.39
C ASP A 139 8.43 7.27 -21.49
N LEU A 140 9.44 6.92 -20.68
CA LEU A 140 9.42 5.77 -19.79
C LEU A 140 9.75 6.16 -18.34
N ILE A 141 9.26 5.35 -17.41
CA ILE A 141 9.67 5.31 -16.01
C ILE A 141 10.43 4.01 -15.76
N ILE A 142 11.59 4.12 -15.12
CA ILE A 142 12.37 2.97 -14.63
C ILE A 142 12.44 3.09 -13.11
N LYS A 143 11.99 2.07 -12.39
CA LYS A 143 11.91 2.08 -10.93
C LYS A 143 12.30 0.73 -10.32
N PRO A 144 12.80 0.71 -9.08
CA PRO A 144 12.98 -0.54 -8.34
C PRO A 144 11.65 -1.32 -8.19
N SER A 145 11.72 -2.64 -8.33
CA SER A 145 10.62 -3.59 -8.11
C SER A 145 10.26 -3.72 -6.63
N SER A 146 11.23 -3.47 -5.75
CA SER A 146 11.08 -3.41 -4.28
C SER A 146 11.61 -2.08 -3.76
N GLY A 147 11.01 -1.58 -2.67
CA GLY A 147 11.36 -0.29 -2.09
C GLY A 147 10.15 0.64 -1.92
N CYS A 148 10.28 1.56 -0.98
CA CYS A 148 9.24 2.54 -0.60
C CYS A 148 9.66 3.96 -1.02
N GLN A 149 8.70 4.89 -1.04
CA GLN A 149 8.91 6.35 -1.15
C GLN A 149 9.41 6.89 -2.50
N GLY A 150 9.51 6.05 -3.54
CA GLY A 150 9.85 6.51 -4.90
C GLY A 150 11.31 6.95 -5.08
N ASN A 151 12.20 6.47 -4.21
CA ASN A 151 13.64 6.61 -4.39
C ASN A 151 14.08 5.82 -5.63
N ASP A 152 15.14 6.28 -6.30
CA ASP A 152 15.73 5.66 -7.50
C ASP A 152 14.80 5.52 -8.73
N ILE A 153 13.77 6.36 -8.82
CA ILE A 153 12.96 6.47 -10.02
C ILE A 153 13.68 7.32 -11.07
N SER A 154 13.81 6.76 -12.28
CA SER A 154 14.34 7.45 -13.45
C SER A 154 13.21 7.73 -14.44
N TYR A 155 12.98 9.00 -14.77
CA TYR A 155 12.15 9.39 -15.92
C TYR A 155 13.02 9.55 -17.15
N VAL A 156 12.70 8.86 -18.23
CA VAL A 156 13.52 8.79 -19.43
C VAL A 156 12.74 9.26 -20.64
N GLN A 157 13.26 10.26 -21.33
CA GLN A 157 12.73 10.74 -22.60
C GLN A 157 13.69 10.36 -23.73
N LYS A 158 13.15 9.80 -24.81
CA LYS A 158 13.93 9.48 -26.00
C LYS A 158 13.79 10.59 -27.05
N SER A 159 14.93 11.10 -27.52
CA SER A 159 15.02 11.96 -28.70
C SER A 159 15.75 11.22 -29.84
N LYS A 160 15.83 11.82 -31.04
CA LYS A 160 16.39 11.15 -32.24
C LYS A 160 17.80 10.58 -32.03
N LYS A 161 18.67 11.27 -31.28
CA LYS A 161 20.08 10.86 -31.08
C LYS A 161 20.49 10.69 -29.61
N GLN A 162 19.65 11.08 -28.66
CA GLN A 162 20.00 11.18 -27.24
C GLN A 162 18.83 10.74 -26.35
N TYR A 163 19.16 10.38 -25.11
CA TYR A 163 18.22 10.10 -24.04
C TYR A 163 18.38 11.17 -22.96
N THR A 164 17.28 11.72 -22.48
CA THR A 164 17.30 12.59 -21.30
C THR A 164 16.79 11.78 -20.12
N VAL A 165 17.62 11.63 -19.09
CA VAL A 165 17.31 10.92 -17.86
C VAL A 165 17.17 11.93 -16.73
N PHE A 166 16.02 11.90 -16.05
CA PHE A 166 15.78 12.66 -14.84
C PHE A 166 15.77 11.71 -13.65
N ARG A 167 16.67 11.90 -12.69
CA ARG A 167 16.79 11.07 -11.48
C ARG A 167 17.23 11.94 -10.31
N SER A 168 16.53 11.84 -9.17
CA SER A 168 16.87 12.61 -7.95
C SER A 168 17.04 14.12 -8.19
N GLN A 169 16.13 14.73 -8.96
CA GLN A 169 16.18 16.14 -9.40
C GLN A 169 17.33 16.51 -10.36
N LEU A 170 18.20 15.57 -10.72
CA LEU A 170 19.26 15.79 -11.70
C LEU A 170 18.77 15.43 -13.10
N LYS A 171 19.08 16.30 -14.07
CA LYS A 171 18.88 16.06 -15.49
C LYS A 171 20.20 15.68 -16.13
N GLN A 172 20.25 14.53 -16.79
CA GLN A 172 21.40 14.05 -17.55
C GLN A 172 20.99 13.80 -19.00
N VAL A 173 21.77 14.31 -19.95
CA VAL A 173 21.61 14.03 -21.37
C VAL A 173 22.67 13.01 -21.75
N MET A 174 22.23 11.86 -22.25
CA MET A 174 23.08 10.71 -22.57
C MET A 174 23.01 10.41 -24.06
N SER A 175 24.15 10.12 -24.67
CA SER A 175 24.23 9.44 -25.96
C SER A 175 23.62 8.04 -25.87
N LYS A 176 23.40 7.40 -27.02
CA LYS A 176 22.92 6.02 -27.08
C LYS A 176 23.87 5.03 -26.38
N LYS A 177 25.18 5.28 -26.39
CA LYS A 177 26.18 4.43 -25.73
C LYS A 177 26.09 4.57 -24.21
N GLU A 178 26.16 5.80 -23.70
CA GLU A 178 26.04 6.11 -22.27
C GLU A 178 24.72 5.62 -21.70
N PHE A 179 23.61 5.80 -22.42
CA PHE A 179 22.31 5.28 -21.97
C PHE A 179 22.27 3.75 -21.90
N LYS A 180 22.92 3.05 -22.83
CA LYS A 180 23.02 1.59 -22.78
C LYS A 180 23.82 1.14 -21.55
N GLU A 181 24.94 1.80 -21.27
CA GLU A 181 25.77 1.52 -20.08
C GLU A 181 24.99 1.79 -18.79
N PHE A 182 24.26 2.91 -18.72
CA PHE A 182 23.37 3.23 -17.61
C PHE A 182 22.34 2.12 -17.36
N ILE A 183 21.64 1.66 -18.40
CA ILE A 183 20.65 0.59 -18.28
C ILE A 183 21.29 -0.74 -17.89
N ASN A 184 22.45 -1.09 -18.46
CA ASN A 184 23.18 -2.29 -18.07
C ASN A 184 23.56 -2.27 -16.60
N GLY A 185 23.99 -1.12 -16.06
CA GLY A 185 24.24 -0.98 -14.62
C GLY A 185 22.99 -1.19 -13.75
N LEU A 186 21.80 -0.80 -14.24
CA LEU A 186 20.54 -1.11 -13.54
C LEU A 186 20.18 -2.60 -13.63
N ILE A 187 20.45 -3.25 -14.77
CA ILE A 187 20.24 -4.69 -14.97
C ILE A 187 21.16 -5.49 -14.05
N GLU A 188 22.44 -5.13 -13.96
CA GLU A 188 23.43 -5.77 -13.09
C GLU A 188 23.08 -5.64 -11.61
N LYS A 189 22.59 -4.48 -11.18
CA LYS A 189 22.03 -4.29 -9.83
C LYS A 189 20.80 -5.18 -9.58
N GLY A 190 20.06 -5.50 -10.64
CA GLY A 190 18.85 -6.30 -10.58
C GLY A 190 17.68 -5.59 -9.91
N GLY A 191 16.50 -6.20 -10.02
CA GLY A 191 15.32 -5.72 -9.30
C GLY A 191 14.76 -4.39 -9.79
N TYR A 192 14.92 -4.05 -11.07
CA TYR A 192 14.25 -2.91 -11.70
C TYR A 192 13.14 -3.37 -12.65
N LEU A 193 12.16 -2.49 -12.84
CA LEU A 193 11.14 -2.61 -13.87
C LEU A 193 11.09 -1.32 -14.70
N ALA A 194 10.65 -1.45 -15.94
CA ALA A 194 10.42 -0.36 -16.85
C ALA A 194 8.96 -0.36 -17.31
N GLN A 195 8.38 0.83 -17.41
CA GLN A 195 6.99 1.03 -17.83
C GLN A 195 6.85 2.37 -18.57
N PRO A 196 5.84 2.52 -19.45
CA PRO A 196 5.47 3.81 -20.01
C PRO A 196 5.21 4.85 -18.94
N PHE A 197 5.63 6.08 -19.22
CA PHE A 197 5.23 7.23 -18.44
C PHE A 197 3.83 7.68 -18.85
N ILE A 198 2.86 7.50 -17.97
CA ILE A 198 1.48 7.96 -18.19
C ILE A 198 1.36 9.41 -17.76
N LYS A 199 0.95 10.27 -18.69
CA LYS A 199 0.80 11.71 -18.48
C LYS A 199 -0.52 12.03 -17.80
N CYS A 200 -0.52 12.06 -16.48
CA CYS A 200 -1.65 12.53 -15.66
C CYS A 200 -1.33 13.94 -15.16
N LYS A 201 -1.88 14.97 -15.81
CA LYS A 201 -1.63 16.38 -15.49
C LYS A 201 -2.91 17.13 -15.21
N LEU A 202 -2.86 18.02 -14.23
CA LEU A 202 -3.89 19.02 -13.97
C LEU A 202 -3.87 20.09 -15.07
N LYS A 203 -4.92 20.92 -15.13
CA LYS A 203 -5.03 22.09 -16.03
C LYS A 203 -3.86 23.06 -15.90
N ASN A 204 -3.26 23.17 -14.71
CA ASN A 204 -2.06 23.99 -14.45
C ASN A 204 -0.73 23.31 -14.84
N GLY A 205 -0.78 22.10 -15.40
CA GLY A 205 0.38 21.35 -15.90
C GLY A 205 1.10 20.49 -14.86
N LEU A 206 0.72 20.54 -13.57
CA LEU A 206 1.30 19.71 -12.51
C LEU A 206 0.86 18.26 -12.63
N SER A 207 1.77 17.33 -12.38
CA SER A 207 1.43 15.90 -12.30
C SER A 207 0.57 15.61 -11.08
N TYR A 208 -0.40 14.71 -11.22
CA TYR A 208 -1.23 14.25 -10.12
C TYR A 208 -1.58 12.76 -10.24
N ASP A 209 -1.96 12.17 -9.12
CA ASP A 209 -2.59 10.87 -9.02
C ASP A 209 -3.62 10.88 -7.88
N PHE A 210 -4.39 9.80 -7.73
CA PHE A 210 -5.27 9.58 -6.58
C PHE A 210 -4.79 8.37 -5.79
N ARG A 211 -4.75 8.50 -4.47
CA ARG A 211 -4.75 7.36 -3.54
C ARG A 211 -6.19 7.01 -3.22
N LEU A 212 -6.59 5.79 -3.60
CA LEU A 212 -7.84 5.17 -3.17
C LEU A 212 -7.51 4.30 -1.96
N HIS A 213 -7.99 4.68 -0.78
CA HIS A 213 -7.86 3.91 0.44
C HIS A 213 -9.16 3.14 0.69
N THR A 214 -9.05 1.82 0.81
CA THR A 214 -10.18 0.92 1.08
C THR A 214 -9.83 -0.04 2.19
N GLN A 215 -10.82 -0.42 2.98
CA GLN A 215 -10.65 -1.29 4.14
C GLN A 215 -11.88 -2.16 4.36
N LYS A 216 -11.70 -3.36 4.89
CA LYS A 216 -12.80 -4.19 5.38
C LYS A 216 -13.34 -3.66 6.71
N ASP A 217 -14.64 -3.75 6.89
CA ASP A 217 -15.32 -3.38 8.13
C ASP A 217 -15.55 -4.58 9.06
N GLY A 218 -16.32 -4.37 10.14
CA GLY A 218 -16.71 -5.42 11.09
C GLY A 218 -17.60 -6.54 10.54
N GLU A 219 -18.00 -6.48 9.27
CA GLU A 219 -18.73 -7.53 8.55
C GLU A 219 -17.85 -8.18 7.46
N GLY A 220 -16.56 -7.82 7.40
CA GLY A 220 -15.63 -8.29 6.38
C GLY A 220 -15.88 -7.69 5.00
N GLN A 221 -16.68 -6.62 4.89
CA GLN A 221 -17.04 -6.00 3.62
C GLN A 221 -16.13 -4.81 3.30
N TRP A 222 -15.68 -4.73 2.04
CA TRP A 222 -14.89 -3.60 1.56
C TRP A 222 -15.68 -2.30 1.56
N LYS A 223 -15.13 -1.28 2.21
CA LYS A 223 -15.61 0.11 2.21
C LYS A 223 -14.52 1.07 1.72
N VAL A 224 -14.95 2.23 1.21
CA VAL A 224 -14.05 3.34 0.88
C VAL A 224 -13.72 4.05 2.19
N GLY A 225 -12.44 4.05 2.58
CA GLY A 225 -11.99 4.83 3.72
C GLY A 225 -11.84 6.30 3.33
N THR A 226 -11.02 6.57 2.31
CA THR A 226 -10.87 7.91 1.74
C THR A 226 -10.29 7.82 0.32
N ILE A 227 -10.63 8.80 -0.51
CA ILE A 227 -9.98 9.04 -1.78
C ILE A 227 -9.39 10.42 -1.72
N TYR A 228 -8.09 10.54 -2.02
CA TYR A 228 -7.44 11.84 -2.00
C TYR A 228 -6.43 12.00 -3.14
N PRO A 229 -6.41 13.18 -3.77
CA PRO A 229 -5.42 13.49 -4.78
C PRO A 229 -4.05 13.74 -4.14
N ARG A 230 -3.00 13.36 -4.84
CA ARG A 230 -1.63 13.78 -4.57
C ARG A 230 -1.14 14.55 -5.79
N VAL A 231 -0.57 15.73 -5.55
CA VAL A 231 -0.11 16.64 -6.60
C VAL A 231 1.37 16.90 -6.41
N ALA A 232 2.15 16.80 -7.49
CA ALA A 232 3.57 17.11 -7.47
C ALA A 232 3.77 18.61 -7.23
N SER A 233 4.68 18.99 -6.32
CA SER A 233 5.10 20.39 -6.14
C SER A 233 6.07 20.83 -7.23
N LYS A 234 6.94 19.92 -7.69
CA LYS A 234 7.84 20.05 -8.85
C LYS A 234 8.08 18.67 -9.46
N GLY A 235 8.34 18.62 -10.76
CA GLY A 235 8.74 17.39 -11.45
C GLY A 235 7.60 16.44 -11.77
N VAL A 236 7.95 15.17 -11.96
CA VAL A 236 7.12 14.18 -12.66
C VAL A 236 6.31 13.30 -11.68
N ILE A 237 6.74 13.19 -10.43
CA ILE A 237 6.23 12.23 -9.45
C ILE A 237 5.40 12.96 -8.39
N ALA A 238 4.13 12.59 -8.25
CA ALA A 238 3.20 13.17 -7.29
C ALA A 238 3.23 12.44 -5.93
N ASN A 239 4.42 12.16 -5.40
CA ASN A 239 4.55 11.51 -4.09
C ASN A 239 4.64 12.56 -2.97
N LEU A 240 3.77 12.46 -1.96
CA LEU A 240 3.78 13.31 -0.76
C LEU A 240 5.15 13.25 -0.04
N GLY A 241 5.77 12.08 0.00
CA GLY A 241 7.10 11.89 0.61
C GLY A 241 8.24 12.59 -0.14
N GLN A 242 8.01 13.09 -1.35
CA GLN A 242 8.97 13.87 -2.14
C GLN A 242 8.57 15.34 -2.26
N GLY A 243 7.78 15.83 -1.30
CA GLY A 243 7.35 17.23 -1.25
C GLY A 243 6.12 17.54 -2.09
N GLY A 244 5.41 16.53 -2.61
CA GLY A 244 4.06 16.71 -3.14
C GLY A 244 3.07 17.13 -2.05
N TYR A 245 1.91 17.64 -2.45
CA TYR A 245 0.85 18.04 -1.52
C TYR A 245 -0.46 17.33 -1.86
N SER A 246 -1.39 17.30 -0.90
CA SER A 246 -2.74 16.84 -1.10
C SER A 246 -3.72 18.00 -0.99
N THR A 247 -4.87 17.88 -1.63
CA THR A 247 -5.96 18.85 -1.58
C THR A 247 -7.29 18.11 -1.39
N LYS A 248 -8.38 18.85 -1.12
CA LYS A 248 -9.71 18.26 -0.98
C LYS A 248 -10.12 17.60 -2.30
N PHE A 249 -10.49 16.33 -2.22
CA PHE A 249 -10.85 15.51 -3.37
C PHE A 249 -11.90 16.16 -4.26
N GLU A 250 -13.04 16.55 -3.69
CA GLU A 250 -14.11 17.21 -4.45
C GLU A 250 -13.68 18.53 -5.08
N LYS A 251 -12.85 19.32 -4.38
CA LYS A 251 -12.41 20.62 -4.89
C LYS A 251 -11.48 20.46 -6.09
N LEU A 252 -10.59 19.47 -6.07
CA LEU A 252 -9.78 19.14 -7.23
C LEU A 252 -10.65 18.64 -8.37
N LEU A 253 -11.60 17.73 -8.10
CA LEU A 253 -12.46 17.21 -9.16
C LEU A 253 -13.28 18.32 -9.84
N GLN A 254 -13.86 19.24 -9.06
CA GLN A 254 -14.59 20.39 -9.60
C GLN A 254 -13.72 21.27 -10.50
N ASN A 255 -12.45 21.49 -10.14
CA ASN A 255 -11.54 22.30 -10.92
C ASN A 255 -11.09 21.60 -12.22
N GLU A 256 -10.86 20.30 -12.16
CA GLU A 256 -10.26 19.54 -13.26
C GLU A 256 -11.29 18.96 -14.24
N PHE A 257 -12.48 18.61 -13.78
CA PHE A 257 -13.50 17.90 -14.57
C PHE A 257 -14.80 18.68 -14.76
N ASP A 258 -14.87 19.93 -14.27
CA ASP A 258 -16.01 20.84 -14.43
C ASP A 258 -17.33 20.13 -14.06
N GLU A 259 -18.33 20.10 -14.94
CA GLU A 259 -19.64 19.47 -14.68
C GLU A 259 -19.56 17.94 -14.50
N LYS A 260 -18.51 17.28 -15.00
CA LYS A 260 -18.32 15.82 -14.88
C LYS A 260 -17.74 15.38 -13.55
N TYR A 261 -17.40 16.32 -12.65
CA TYR A 261 -16.73 16.00 -11.39
C TYR A 261 -17.49 14.96 -10.55
N TYR A 262 -18.82 14.99 -10.58
CA TYR A 262 -19.67 14.09 -9.83
C TYR A 262 -19.61 12.65 -10.37
N ASP A 263 -19.61 12.49 -11.69
CA ASP A 263 -19.48 11.19 -12.34
C ASP A 263 -18.09 10.60 -12.12
N VAL A 264 -17.04 11.43 -12.18
CA VAL A 264 -15.67 11.01 -11.87
C VAL A 264 -15.57 10.57 -10.41
N LYS A 265 -16.14 11.32 -9.47
CA LYS A 265 -16.19 10.93 -8.05
C LYS A 265 -16.82 9.55 -7.87
N ARG A 266 -18.03 9.34 -8.40
CA ARG A 266 -18.73 8.05 -8.32
C ARG A 266 -17.94 6.92 -8.99
N THR A 267 -17.34 7.20 -10.15
CA THR A 267 -16.50 6.23 -10.86
C THR A 267 -15.32 5.78 -10.00
N LEU A 268 -14.64 6.72 -9.33
CA LEU A 268 -13.51 6.40 -8.47
C LEU A 268 -13.92 5.62 -7.21
N GLU A 269 -15.04 5.98 -6.60
CA GLU A 269 -15.63 5.23 -5.48
C GLU A 269 -15.98 3.79 -5.89
N GLN A 270 -16.70 3.62 -7.00
CA GLN A 270 -17.06 2.29 -7.51
C GLN A 270 -15.84 1.48 -7.95
N PHE A 271 -14.91 2.09 -8.68
CA PHE A 271 -13.66 1.46 -9.08
C PHE A 271 -12.89 0.94 -7.88
N SER A 272 -12.77 1.75 -6.81
CA SER A 272 -12.04 1.34 -5.61
C SER A 272 -12.64 0.08 -4.97
N LEU A 273 -13.97 0.01 -4.81
CA LEU A 273 -14.65 -1.13 -4.20
C LEU A 273 -14.63 -2.37 -5.09
N GLN A 274 -14.87 -2.21 -6.39
CA GLN A 274 -14.86 -3.32 -7.34
C GLN A 274 -13.45 -3.89 -7.49
N PHE A 275 -12.43 -3.01 -7.57
CA PHE A 275 -11.04 -3.42 -7.62
C PHE A 275 -10.66 -4.18 -6.35
N SER A 276 -10.94 -3.63 -5.16
CA SER A 276 -10.56 -4.29 -3.90
C SER A 276 -11.21 -5.66 -3.73
N ARG A 277 -12.51 -5.80 -4.05
CA ARG A 277 -13.19 -7.12 -4.02
C ARG A 277 -12.58 -8.11 -4.99
N HIS A 278 -12.36 -7.69 -6.24
CA HIS A 278 -11.76 -8.56 -7.25
C HIS A 278 -10.34 -8.95 -6.87
N PHE A 279 -9.52 -7.98 -6.46
CA PHE A 279 -8.11 -8.18 -6.12
C PHE A 279 -7.94 -9.08 -4.90
N ASP A 280 -8.76 -8.90 -3.86
CA ASP A 280 -8.83 -9.79 -2.70
C ASP A 280 -9.12 -11.24 -3.11
N GLY A 281 -10.07 -11.46 -4.02
CA GLY A 281 -10.38 -12.78 -4.58
C GLY A 281 -9.26 -13.43 -5.42
N LEU A 282 -8.15 -12.73 -5.69
CA LEU A 282 -6.97 -13.30 -6.34
C LEU A 282 -5.96 -13.89 -5.34
N TYR A 283 -6.25 -13.85 -4.03
CA TYR A 283 -5.40 -14.37 -2.96
C TYR A 283 -6.13 -15.49 -2.20
N GLU A 284 -5.34 -16.46 -1.70
CA GLU A 284 -5.86 -17.52 -0.83
C GLU A 284 -6.20 -16.98 0.57
N GLU A 285 -5.31 -16.13 1.09
CA GLU A 285 -5.52 -15.43 2.36
C GLU A 285 -6.25 -14.10 2.14
N PRO A 286 -7.25 -13.78 2.98
CA PRO A 286 -8.01 -12.55 2.84
C PRO A 286 -7.12 -11.33 3.09
N LEU A 287 -7.36 -10.28 2.32
CA LEU A 287 -6.80 -8.94 2.52
C LEU A 287 -7.74 -8.09 3.38
N ASP A 288 -7.21 -7.05 4.02
CA ASP A 288 -7.95 -6.21 4.98
C ASP A 288 -7.96 -4.73 4.59
N GLU A 289 -6.85 -4.22 4.05
CA GLU A 289 -6.65 -2.81 3.76
C GLU A 289 -5.78 -2.62 2.52
N LEU A 290 -6.22 -1.76 1.59
CA LEU A 290 -5.53 -1.46 0.34
C LEU A 290 -5.41 0.03 0.09
N GLY A 291 -4.21 0.45 -0.31
CA GLY A 291 -3.96 1.74 -0.93
C GLY A 291 -3.62 1.58 -2.39
N ILE A 292 -4.54 2.01 -3.26
CA ILE A 292 -4.45 1.88 -4.71
C ILE A 292 -4.07 3.24 -5.27
N ASP A 293 -2.91 3.34 -5.89
CA ASP A 293 -2.48 4.54 -6.59
C ASP A 293 -2.93 4.47 -8.03
N ILE A 294 -3.71 5.46 -8.47
CA ILE A 294 -4.20 5.53 -9.84
C ILE A 294 -3.96 6.92 -10.45
N GLY A 295 -3.80 6.97 -11.77
CA GLY A 295 -3.84 8.21 -12.55
C GLY A 295 -5.03 8.23 -13.49
N ILE A 296 -5.51 9.43 -13.84
CA ILE A 296 -6.44 9.65 -14.95
C ILE A 296 -5.71 10.45 -16.03
N ASP A 297 -5.59 9.88 -17.22
CA ASP A 297 -4.92 10.53 -18.35
C ASP A 297 -5.84 11.52 -19.08
N SER A 298 -5.32 12.19 -20.11
CA SER A 298 -6.09 13.16 -20.91
C SER A 298 -7.26 12.55 -21.69
N ASN A 299 -7.29 11.22 -21.86
CA ASN A 299 -8.39 10.48 -22.49
C ASN A 299 -9.40 9.98 -21.45
N GLN A 300 -9.31 10.44 -20.20
CA GLN A 300 -10.11 10.00 -19.06
C GLN A 300 -9.95 8.50 -18.74
N LYS A 301 -8.86 7.87 -19.19
CA LYS A 301 -8.57 6.47 -18.85
C LYS A 301 -7.90 6.41 -17.47
N ILE A 302 -8.41 5.51 -16.63
CA ILE A 302 -7.81 5.15 -15.35
C ILE A 302 -6.61 4.23 -15.59
N TRP A 303 -5.51 4.49 -14.90
CA TRP A 303 -4.31 3.67 -14.90
C TRP A 303 -3.88 3.34 -13.47
N ILE A 304 -3.69 2.07 -13.16
CA ILE A 304 -3.16 1.62 -11.86
C ILE A 304 -1.64 1.78 -11.87
N PHE A 305 -1.13 2.59 -10.94
CA PHE A 305 0.29 2.87 -10.77
C PHE A 305 0.94 1.91 -9.77
N GLU A 306 0.25 1.64 -8.66
CA GLU A 306 0.72 0.77 -7.58
C GLU A 306 -0.44 0.31 -6.69
N VAL A 307 -0.31 -0.86 -6.08
CA VAL A 307 -1.23 -1.36 -5.05
C VAL A 307 -0.40 -1.69 -3.82
N ASN A 308 -0.81 -1.18 -2.66
CA ASN A 308 -0.12 -1.37 -1.39
C ASN A 308 -1.03 -2.06 -0.39
N TRP A 309 -0.54 -3.14 0.22
CA TRP A 309 -1.12 -3.75 1.42
C TRP A 309 -0.47 -3.08 2.65
N ARG A 310 -1.27 -2.72 3.66
CA ARG A 310 -0.85 -1.81 4.74
C ARG A 310 -0.42 -0.42 4.22
N PRO A 311 -1.30 0.31 3.53
CA PRO A 311 -0.98 1.63 2.97
C PRO A 311 -0.64 2.68 4.02
N GLY A 312 -0.90 2.41 5.30
CA GLY A 312 -0.76 3.36 6.38
C GLY A 312 -1.96 4.31 6.44
N VAL A 313 -1.97 5.12 7.50
CA VAL A 313 -3.04 6.10 7.71
C VAL A 313 -2.99 7.15 6.59
N PRO A 314 -4.12 7.46 5.94
CA PRO A 314 -4.20 8.53 4.96
C PRO A 314 -3.64 9.84 5.53
N ALA A 315 -2.86 10.58 4.74
CA ALA A 315 -2.19 11.82 5.16
C ALA A 315 -3.13 13.03 5.30
N LEU A 316 -4.38 12.80 5.66
CA LEU A 316 -5.43 13.80 5.83
C LEU A 316 -5.92 13.81 7.27
N PHE A 317 -6.21 15.00 7.79
CA PHE A 317 -6.71 15.17 9.15
C PHE A 317 -7.99 14.35 9.38
N ARG A 318 -8.01 13.60 10.50
CA ARG A 318 -9.13 12.81 11.08
C ARG A 318 -9.29 11.35 10.67
N PHE A 319 -8.59 10.86 9.65
CA PHE A 319 -8.79 9.46 9.21
C PHE A 319 -8.09 8.40 10.07
N GLU A 320 -7.20 8.79 10.99
CA GLU A 320 -6.50 7.84 11.86
C GLU A 320 -7.46 7.05 12.75
N MET A 321 -8.43 7.72 13.36
CA MET A 321 -9.44 7.06 14.21
C MET A 321 -10.39 6.18 13.40
N ASP A 322 -10.79 6.60 12.20
CA ASP A 322 -11.69 5.81 11.34
C ASP A 322 -10.99 4.52 10.88
N VAL A 323 -9.72 4.61 10.47
CA VAL A 323 -8.92 3.44 10.09
C VAL A 323 -8.72 2.51 11.28
N ALA A 324 -8.40 3.06 12.47
CA ALA A 324 -8.23 2.28 13.68
C ALA A 324 -9.53 1.57 14.09
N LYS A 325 -10.66 2.28 14.07
CA LYS A 325 -11.98 1.73 14.38
C LYS A 325 -12.36 0.58 13.45
N ASN A 326 -12.28 0.80 12.14
CA ASN A 326 -12.57 -0.25 11.16
C ASN A 326 -11.65 -1.45 11.32
N MET A 327 -10.36 -1.22 11.62
CA MET A 327 -9.41 -2.30 11.87
C MET A 327 -9.83 -3.13 13.09
N ILE A 328 -10.09 -2.51 14.24
CA ILE A 328 -10.54 -3.22 15.44
C ILE A 328 -11.84 -4.01 15.17
N GLN A 329 -12.80 -3.41 14.49
CA GLN A 329 -14.04 -4.10 14.11
C GLN A 329 -13.76 -5.32 13.22
N TYR A 330 -12.85 -5.19 12.25
CA TYR A 330 -12.43 -6.29 11.39
C TYR A 330 -11.67 -7.38 12.16
N ALA A 331 -10.84 -7.04 13.15
CA ALA A 331 -10.24 -8.03 14.05
C ALA A 331 -11.33 -8.82 14.80
N CYS A 332 -12.33 -8.13 15.35
CA CYS A 332 -13.46 -8.81 16.01
C CYS A 332 -14.23 -9.72 15.04
N TYR A 333 -14.37 -9.32 13.77
CA TYR A 333 -14.91 -10.18 12.72
C TYR A 333 -14.08 -11.44 12.51
N LEU A 334 -12.75 -11.31 12.36
CA LEU A 334 -11.86 -12.45 12.14
C LEU A 334 -11.90 -13.46 13.29
N HIS A 335 -11.93 -12.98 14.54
CA HIS A 335 -12.09 -13.84 15.71
C HIS A 335 -13.37 -14.69 15.61
N ARG A 336 -14.52 -14.04 15.36
CA ARG A 336 -15.80 -14.75 15.21
C ARG A 336 -15.80 -15.77 14.08
N GLN A 337 -15.10 -15.50 12.98
CA GLN A 337 -14.96 -16.48 11.88
C GLN A 337 -14.08 -17.67 12.28
N ASN A 338 -13.02 -17.41 13.05
CA ASN A 338 -12.12 -18.46 13.52
C ASN A 338 -12.77 -19.39 14.56
N GLU A 339 -13.59 -18.83 15.45
CA GLU A 339 -14.41 -19.62 16.40
C GLU A 339 -15.35 -20.56 15.66
N LYS A 340 -16.15 -20.03 14.72
CA LYS A 340 -17.07 -20.83 13.90
C LYS A 340 -16.37 -21.96 13.13
N ARG A 341 -15.19 -21.67 12.55
CA ARG A 341 -14.40 -22.69 11.84
C ARG A 341 -13.89 -23.78 12.79
N SER A 342 -13.53 -23.42 14.01
CA SER A 342 -13.05 -24.35 15.03
C SER A 342 -14.17 -25.25 15.56
N GLU A 343 -15.41 -24.75 15.63
CA GLU A 343 -16.61 -25.53 15.97
C GLU A 343 -16.92 -26.56 14.86
N LEU A 344 -16.95 -26.12 13.60
CA LEU A 344 -17.22 -26.98 12.45
C LEU A 344 -16.19 -28.11 12.24
N ASN A 345 -14.96 -27.93 12.70
CA ASN A 345 -13.90 -28.96 12.60
C ASN A 345 -13.94 -29.98 13.76
N LYS A 346 -14.75 -29.73 14.80
CA LYS A 346 -14.94 -30.65 15.94
C LYS A 346 -16.14 -31.58 15.76
N GLU A 347 -17.06 -31.22 14.88
CA GLU A 347 -18.15 -32.08 14.36
C GLU A 347 -17.64 -32.95 13.21
#